data_AF-A0A7V4EIJ2-F1
#
_entry.id   AF-A0A7V4EIJ2-F1
#
_cell.length_a   1.000
_cell.length_b   1.000
_cell.length_c   1.000
_cell.angle_alpha   90.00
_cell.angle_beta   90.00
_cell.angle_gamma   90.00
#
_symmetry.space_group_name_H-M   'P 1'
#
loop_
_entity.id
_entity.type
_entity.pdbx_description
1 polymer ?
#
loop_
_entity_poly.entity_id
_entity_poly.type
_entity_poly.pdbx_seq_one_letter_code
_entity_poly.pdbx_strand_id
1 'polypeptide(L)'
;LGQALEEGERAYRETPHPWLSAALLSAWTLKGRFREDLFQEALRHPDGKGLGVLALAHHRWQRNLDPTPLLKEALRESRRLSNPYVYHLALTSLALYLWPKAPRKAKALSQHLLYQTHRTGFAVHLEVARLLRAQLLLEEGEKVEHLLGFTPSVPLTRAWQAVLAGENPGENLGGYGILGRWVRELWRRRGAGWMRHRR
;
A
#
# COMPACT_ATOMS: atom_id res chain seq x y z
N LEU A 1 2.88 -12.18 -12.04
CA LEU A 1 3.69 -12.25 -10.79
C LEU A 1 4.66 -13.44 -10.79
N GLY A 2 4.30 -14.64 -11.27
CA GLY A 2 5.21 -15.79 -11.31
C GLY A 2 6.50 -15.51 -12.07
N GLN A 3 6.38 -15.20 -13.37
CA GLN A 3 7.50 -14.88 -14.25
C GLN A 3 8.40 -13.73 -13.73
N ALA A 4 7.81 -12.60 -13.31
CA ALA A 4 8.58 -11.47 -12.76
C ALA A 4 9.39 -11.83 -11.50
N LEU A 5 8.89 -12.75 -10.67
CA LEU A 5 9.63 -13.22 -9.50
C LEU A 5 10.79 -14.13 -9.90
N GLU A 6 10.59 -15.00 -10.89
CA GLU A 6 11.63 -15.88 -11.42
C GLU A 6 12.75 -15.09 -12.11
N GLU A 7 12.39 -14.08 -12.91
CA GLU A 7 13.34 -13.15 -13.53
C GLU A 7 14.11 -12.35 -12.47
N GLY A 8 13.41 -11.83 -11.45
CA GLY A 8 14.06 -11.13 -10.34
C GLY A 8 15.01 -12.02 -9.53
N GLU A 9 14.61 -13.27 -9.23
CA GLU A 9 15.48 -14.25 -8.55
C GLU A 9 16.69 -14.66 -9.41
N ARG A 10 16.54 -14.70 -10.73
CA ARG A 10 17.67 -14.92 -11.65
C ARG A 10 18.64 -13.74 -11.59
N ALA A 11 18.13 -12.52 -11.81
CA ALA A 11 18.93 -11.30 -11.74
C ALA A 11 19.64 -11.14 -10.39
N TYR A 12 18.97 -11.50 -9.29
CA TYR A 12 19.56 -11.44 -7.95
C TYR A 12 20.68 -12.44 -7.73
N ARG A 13 20.58 -13.66 -8.30
CA ARG A 13 21.67 -14.65 -8.23
C ARG A 13 22.89 -14.22 -9.05
N GLU A 14 22.67 -13.54 -10.17
CA GLU A 14 23.72 -13.02 -11.03
C GLU A 14 24.39 -11.79 -10.41
N THR A 15 23.61 -10.90 -9.79
CA THR A 15 24.10 -9.66 -9.18
C THR A 15 23.28 -9.32 -7.93
N PRO A 16 23.69 -9.83 -6.75
CA PRO A 16 23.04 -9.48 -5.50
C PRO A 16 23.13 -7.97 -5.24
N HIS A 17 21.99 -7.33 -4.99
CA HIS A 17 21.93 -5.90 -4.71
C HIS A 17 20.84 -5.59 -3.68
N PRO A 18 21.11 -4.80 -2.61
CA PRO A 18 20.17 -4.54 -1.52
C PRO A 18 18.78 -4.04 -1.95
N TRP A 19 18.72 -3.21 -2.99
CA TRP A 19 17.43 -2.73 -3.52
C TRP A 19 16.62 -3.84 -4.19
N LEU A 20 17.26 -4.71 -4.96
CA LEU A 20 16.61 -5.87 -5.57
C LEU A 20 16.19 -6.87 -4.50
N SER A 21 17.01 -7.08 -3.46
CA SER A 21 16.65 -7.89 -2.29
C SER A 21 15.38 -7.37 -1.61
N ALA A 22 15.26 -6.06 -1.43
CA ALA A 22 14.07 -5.45 -0.82
C ALA A 22 12.81 -5.60 -1.70
N ALA A 23 12.95 -5.48 -3.02
CA ALA A 23 11.85 -5.70 -3.96
C ALA A 23 11.41 -7.16 -3.98
N LEU A 24 12.35 -8.10 -4.04
CA LEU A 24 12.08 -9.54 -3.98
C LEU A 24 11.48 -9.96 -2.64
N LEU A 25 12.00 -9.44 -1.53
CA LEU A 25 11.46 -9.66 -0.20
C LEU A 25 10.00 -9.21 -0.12
N SER A 26 9.70 -8.04 -0.67
CA SER A 26 8.33 -7.53 -0.74
C SER A 26 7.45 -8.49 -1.53
N ALA A 27 7.88 -8.92 -2.72
CA ALA A 27 7.12 -9.84 -3.56
C ALA A 27 6.88 -11.22 -2.89
N TRP A 28 7.89 -11.81 -2.25
CA TRP A 28 7.74 -13.05 -1.48
C TRP A 28 6.80 -12.88 -0.29
N THR A 29 6.89 -11.74 0.39
CA THR A 29 6.02 -11.41 1.53
C THR A 29 4.56 -11.35 1.10
N LEU A 30 4.25 -10.93 -0.13
CA LEU A 30 2.90 -10.97 -0.69
C LEU A 30 2.39 -12.39 -0.91
N LYS A 31 3.29 -13.32 -1.22
CA LYS A 31 3.01 -14.76 -1.29
C LYS A 31 3.00 -15.44 0.09
N GLY A 32 3.12 -14.68 1.18
CA GLY A 32 3.08 -15.18 2.56
C GLY A 32 4.41 -15.69 3.10
N ARG A 33 5.48 -15.68 2.30
CA ARG A 33 6.83 -16.14 2.67
C ARG A 33 7.74 -14.96 2.97
N PHE A 34 8.32 -14.89 4.17
CA PHE A 34 9.39 -13.93 4.45
C PHE A 34 10.74 -14.61 4.24
N ARG A 35 11.67 -13.90 3.59
CA ARG A 35 13.00 -14.40 3.22
C ARG A 35 14.03 -13.64 4.05
N GLU A 36 14.48 -14.23 5.14
CA GLU A 36 15.41 -13.59 6.08
C GLU A 36 16.72 -13.20 5.40
N ASP A 37 17.20 -14.04 4.48
CA ASP A 37 18.38 -13.79 3.65
C ASP A 37 18.25 -12.49 2.83
N LEU A 38 17.11 -12.27 2.17
CA LEU A 38 16.84 -11.05 1.40
C LEU A 38 16.66 -9.85 2.32
N PHE A 39 16.10 -10.05 3.51
CA PHE A 39 15.95 -8.99 4.50
C PHE A 39 17.30 -8.49 5.01
N GLN A 40 18.18 -9.38 5.44
CA GLN A 40 19.52 -9.01 5.90
C GLN A 40 20.32 -8.28 4.81
N GLU A 41 20.20 -8.70 3.55
CA GLU A 41 20.82 -8.00 2.43
C GLU A 41 20.21 -6.60 2.21
N ALA A 42 18.88 -6.48 2.26
CA ALA A 42 18.19 -5.19 2.09
C ALA A 42 18.63 -4.15 3.14
N LEU A 43 18.91 -4.58 4.38
CA LEU A 43 19.36 -3.69 5.45
C LEU A 43 20.72 -3.02 5.20
N ARG A 44 21.53 -3.54 4.27
CA ARG A 44 22.88 -3.03 3.96
C ARG A 44 22.88 -1.70 3.21
N HIS A 45 21.74 -1.24 2.70
CA HIS A 45 21.61 0.02 1.96
C HIS A 45 20.44 0.86 2.50
N PRO A 46 20.56 2.20 2.63
CA PRO A 46 19.48 3.05 3.14
C PRO A 46 18.13 2.88 2.39
N ASP A 47 18.18 2.87 1.05
CA ASP A 47 16.96 2.68 0.24
C ASP A 47 16.38 1.26 0.37
N GLY A 48 17.24 0.26 0.55
CA GLY A 48 16.83 -1.13 0.77
C GLY A 48 16.23 -1.34 2.16
N LYS A 49 16.81 -0.69 3.18
CA LYS A 49 16.42 -0.79 4.59
C LYS A 49 14.97 -0.34 4.79
N GLY A 50 14.60 0.83 4.28
CA GLY A 50 13.23 1.33 4.39
C GLY A 50 12.20 0.38 3.79
N LEU A 51 12.48 -0.17 2.61
CA LEU A 51 11.62 -1.16 1.94
C LEU A 51 11.60 -2.50 2.67
N GLY A 52 12.74 -2.97 3.18
CA GLY A 52 12.84 -4.21 3.94
C GLY A 52 12.01 -4.17 5.22
N VAL A 53 12.12 -3.07 5.99
CA VAL A 53 11.32 -2.85 7.20
C VAL A 53 9.83 -2.76 6.86
N LEU A 54 9.47 -2.10 5.76
CA LEU A 54 8.08 -2.06 5.29
C LEU A 54 7.54 -3.44 4.93
N ALA A 55 8.33 -4.28 4.25
CA ALA A 55 7.97 -5.65 3.95
C ALA A 55 7.73 -6.47 5.24
N LEU A 56 8.62 -6.35 6.23
CA LEU A 56 8.43 -7.00 7.54
C LEU A 56 7.15 -6.52 8.24
N ALA A 57 6.83 -5.22 8.15
CA ALA A 57 5.58 -4.67 8.68
C ALA A 57 4.36 -5.31 8.00
N HIS A 58 4.34 -5.41 6.66
CA HIS A 58 3.26 -6.08 5.93
C HIS A 58 3.19 -7.58 6.22
N HIS A 59 4.33 -8.23 6.49
CA HIS A 59 4.37 -9.63 6.89
C HIS A 59 3.71 -9.86 8.25
N ARG A 60 3.99 -8.99 9.24
CA ARG A 60 3.34 -9.01 10.55
C ARG A 60 1.85 -8.74 10.44
N TRP A 61 1.45 -7.73 9.67
CA TRP A 61 0.05 -7.40 9.45
C TRP A 61 -0.72 -8.61 8.89
N GLN A 62 -0.18 -9.32 7.89
CA GLN A 62 -0.81 -10.53 7.35
C GLN A 62 -1.02 -11.65 8.37
N ARG A 63 -0.22 -11.67 9.44
CA ARG A 63 -0.33 -12.64 10.55
C ARG A 63 -1.17 -12.11 11.71
N ASN A 64 -1.93 -11.04 11.50
CA ASN A 64 -2.72 -10.36 12.52
C ASN A 64 -1.88 -9.85 13.72
N LEU A 65 -0.58 -9.64 13.52
CA LEU A 65 0.31 -9.03 14.50
C LEU A 65 0.35 -7.53 14.30
N ASP A 66 0.64 -6.76 15.36
CA ASP A 66 0.74 -5.31 15.26
C ASP A 66 1.97 -4.88 14.42
N PRO A 67 1.77 -4.23 13.26
CA PRO A 67 2.84 -3.73 12.41
C PRO A 67 3.25 -2.29 12.76
N THR A 68 2.54 -1.63 13.69
CA THR A 68 2.70 -0.18 13.97
C THR A 68 4.14 0.23 14.28
N PRO A 69 4.91 -0.48 15.12
CA PRO A 69 6.31 -0.10 15.40
C PRO A 69 7.16 -0.08 14.12
N LEU A 70 7.01 -1.10 13.28
CA LEU A 70 7.77 -1.24 12.02
C LEU A 70 7.31 -0.23 10.96
N LEU A 71 6.01 0.08 10.87
CA LEU A 71 5.54 1.13 9.98
C LEU A 71 6.11 2.51 10.39
N LYS A 72 6.18 2.78 11.69
CA LYS A 72 6.84 4.00 12.20
C LYS A 72 8.34 4.01 11.94
N GLU A 73 9.00 2.86 12.01
CA GLU A 73 10.42 2.72 11.68
C GLU A 73 10.65 2.97 10.19
N ALA A 74 9.88 2.32 9.29
CA ALA A 74 9.94 2.55 7.85
C ALA A 74 9.73 4.04 7.50
N LEU A 75 8.84 4.74 8.20
CA LEU A 75 8.66 6.20 8.06
C LEU A 75 9.90 7.00 8.48
N ARG A 76 10.59 6.61 9.56
CA ARG A 76 11.81 7.29 10.01
C ARG A 76 12.96 7.08 9.04
N GLU A 77 13.17 5.85 8.58
CA GLU A 77 14.22 5.49 7.63
C GLU A 77 14.00 6.19 6.29
N SER A 78 12.77 6.17 5.77
CA SER A 78 12.44 6.77 4.47
C SER A 78 12.43 8.31 4.46
N ARG A 79 12.27 8.98 5.61
CA ARG A 79 12.24 10.46 5.68
C ARG A 79 13.55 11.11 5.26
N ARG A 80 14.67 10.37 5.33
CA ARG A 80 16.02 10.86 4.99
C ARG A 80 16.39 10.58 3.53
N LEU A 81 15.56 9.84 2.79
CA LEU A 81 15.83 9.44 1.42
C LEU A 81 15.39 10.55 0.46
N SER A 82 16.10 10.68 -0.67
CA SER A 82 15.73 11.59 -1.76
C SER A 82 14.43 11.16 -2.44
N ASN A 83 14.18 9.85 -2.52
CA ASN A 83 12.98 9.28 -3.11
C ASN A 83 11.89 9.07 -2.03
N PRO A 84 10.74 9.78 -2.11
CA PRO A 84 9.68 9.69 -1.12
C PRO A 84 8.78 8.46 -1.28
N TYR A 85 9.04 7.58 -2.25
CA TYR A 85 8.23 6.39 -2.53
C TYR A 85 7.93 5.54 -1.30
N VAL A 86 8.98 5.14 -0.56
CA VAL A 86 8.84 4.30 0.63
C VAL A 86 8.07 5.03 1.72
N TYR A 87 8.29 6.33 1.86
CA TYR A 87 7.61 7.18 2.83
C TYR A 87 6.10 7.23 2.57
N HIS A 88 5.70 7.45 1.32
CA HIS A 88 4.28 7.46 0.94
C HIS A 88 3.60 6.10 1.15
N LEU A 89 4.27 5.00 0.79
CA LEU A 89 3.73 3.66 1.00
C LEU A 89 3.59 3.30 2.50
N ALA A 90 4.57 3.68 3.32
CA ALA A 90 4.52 3.47 4.76
C ALA A 90 3.40 4.29 5.40
N LEU A 91 3.21 5.56 5.00
CA LEU A 91 2.09 6.39 5.46
C LEU A 91 0.74 5.80 5.07
N THR A 92 0.61 5.36 3.82
CA THR A 92 -0.62 4.72 3.31
C THR A 92 -0.94 3.47 4.12
N SER A 93 0.06 2.60 4.33
CA SER A 93 -0.09 1.36 5.09
C SER A 93 -0.48 1.64 6.54
N LEU A 94 0.12 2.65 7.18
CA LEU A 94 -0.20 3.05 8.55
C LEU A 94 -1.62 3.59 8.68
N ALA A 95 -2.06 4.45 7.76
CA ALA A 95 -3.42 4.97 7.73
C ALA A 95 -4.45 3.84 7.58
N LEU A 96 -4.22 2.92 6.63
CA LEU A 96 -5.10 1.76 6.41
C LEU A 96 -5.18 0.83 7.62
N TYR A 97 -4.04 0.52 8.24
CA TYR A 97 -4.00 -0.33 9.43
C TYR A 97 -4.70 0.33 10.63
N LEU A 98 -4.52 1.64 10.81
CA LEU A 98 -5.10 2.37 11.93
C LEU A 98 -6.59 2.69 11.75
N TRP A 99 -7.11 2.74 10.53
CA TRP A 99 -8.49 3.12 10.26
C TRP A 99 -9.53 2.43 11.17
N PRO A 100 -9.57 1.09 11.29
CA PRO A 100 -10.57 0.42 12.13
C PRO A 100 -10.37 0.65 13.64
N LYS A 101 -9.20 1.11 14.08
CA LYS A 101 -8.84 1.26 15.50
C LYS A 101 -8.81 2.71 15.98
N ALA A 102 -8.50 3.63 15.08
CA ALA A 102 -8.26 5.04 15.33
C ALA A 102 -8.62 5.86 14.08
N PRO A 103 -9.91 5.95 13.71
CA PRO A 103 -10.37 6.57 12.45
C PRO A 103 -9.95 8.04 12.32
N ARG A 104 -10.06 8.83 13.41
CA ARG A 104 -9.59 10.23 13.45
C ARG A 104 -8.12 10.36 13.06
N LYS A 105 -7.28 9.43 13.52
CA LYS A 105 -5.84 9.42 13.21
C LYS A 105 -5.58 9.00 11.77
N ALA A 106 -6.29 7.99 11.27
CA ALA A 106 -6.22 7.61 9.86
C ALA A 106 -6.63 8.76 8.93
N LYS A 107 -7.68 9.52 9.29
CA LYS A 107 -8.13 10.71 8.55
C LYS A 107 -7.04 11.79 8.53
N ALA A 108 -6.45 12.11 9.67
CA ALA A 108 -5.32 13.06 9.74
C ALA A 108 -4.12 12.60 8.89
N LEU A 109 -3.77 11.32 8.95
CA LEU A 109 -2.71 10.74 8.12
C LEU A 109 -3.03 10.81 6.62
N SER A 110 -4.28 10.56 6.22
CA SER A 110 -4.69 10.65 4.81
C SER A 110 -4.61 12.08 4.28
N GLN A 111 -4.96 13.09 5.10
CA GLN A 111 -4.82 14.50 4.74
C GLN A 111 -3.34 14.88 4.58
N HIS A 112 -2.51 14.45 5.52
CA HIS A 112 -1.07 14.69 5.45
C HIS A 112 -0.46 14.03 4.21
N LEU A 113 -0.82 12.78 3.91
CA LEU A 113 -0.37 12.08 2.71
C LEU A 113 -0.79 12.81 1.43
N LEU A 114 -2.03 13.29 1.36
CA LEU A 114 -2.53 14.05 0.20
C LEU A 114 -1.71 15.33 -0.03
N TYR A 115 -1.38 16.06 1.04
CA TYR A 115 -0.52 17.24 0.96
C TYR A 115 0.91 16.89 0.49
N GLN A 116 1.52 15.85 1.06
CA GLN A 116 2.89 15.44 0.72
C GLN A 116 3.01 14.95 -0.73
N THR A 117 2.04 14.17 -1.19
CA THR A 117 2.02 13.63 -2.57
C THR A 117 1.76 14.71 -3.60
N HIS A 118 0.93 15.71 -3.28
CA HIS A 118 0.75 16.89 -4.12
C HIS A 118 2.04 17.69 -4.29
N ARG A 119 2.78 17.91 -3.18
CA ARG A 119 4.04 18.66 -3.20
C ARG A 119 5.16 17.96 -3.96
N THR A 120 5.20 16.63 -3.95
CA THR A 120 6.29 15.83 -4.54
C THR A 120 6.04 15.40 -5.98
N GLY A 121 4.82 15.54 -6.50
CA GLY A 121 4.50 15.28 -7.91
C GLY A 121 4.37 13.80 -8.30
N PHE A 122 4.36 12.87 -7.33
CA PHE A 122 4.18 11.44 -7.60
C PHE A 122 2.72 11.09 -7.92
N ALA A 123 2.34 11.20 -9.20
CA ALA A 123 0.96 11.05 -9.68
C ALA A 123 0.23 9.83 -9.10
N VAL A 124 0.78 8.62 -9.22
CA VAL A 124 0.15 7.39 -8.70
C VAL A 124 -0.05 7.45 -7.18
N HIS A 125 0.88 8.03 -6.43
CA HIS A 125 0.73 8.14 -4.97
C HIS A 125 -0.29 9.21 -4.59
N LEU A 126 -0.41 10.27 -5.38
CA LEU A 126 -1.47 11.27 -5.22
C LEU A 126 -2.85 10.65 -5.45
N GLU A 127 -3.00 9.82 -6.49
CA GLU A 127 -4.23 9.05 -6.73
C GLU A 127 -4.55 8.13 -5.54
N VAL A 128 -3.57 7.37 -5.05
CA VAL A 128 -3.73 6.52 -3.86
C VAL A 128 -4.13 7.33 -2.62
N ALA A 129 -3.53 8.51 -2.42
CA ALA A 129 -3.86 9.39 -1.31
C ALA A 129 -5.30 9.93 -1.39
N ARG A 130 -5.74 10.33 -2.60
CA ARG A 130 -7.12 10.76 -2.87
C ARG A 130 -8.11 9.64 -2.57
N LEU A 131 -7.85 8.43 -3.06
CA LEU A 131 -8.72 7.27 -2.87
C LEU A 131 -8.78 6.83 -1.41
N LEU A 132 -7.65 6.81 -0.70
CA LEU A 132 -7.61 6.56 0.74
C LEU A 132 -8.47 7.58 1.49
N ARG A 133 -8.30 8.89 1.19
CA ARG A 133 -9.08 9.93 1.83
C ARG A 133 -10.57 9.81 1.53
N ALA A 134 -10.94 9.56 0.27
CA ALA A 134 -12.31 9.34 -0.14
C ALA A 134 -12.93 8.15 0.58
N GLN A 135 -12.20 7.04 0.70
CA GLN A 135 -12.66 5.88 1.45
C GLN A 135 -12.98 6.23 2.90
N LEU A 136 -12.05 6.90 3.60
CA LEU A 136 -12.22 7.25 5.01
C LEU A 136 -13.39 8.22 5.24
N LEU A 137 -13.61 9.17 4.32
CA LEU A 137 -14.72 10.12 4.38
C LEU A 137 -16.07 9.45 4.08
N LEU A 138 -16.14 8.59 3.06
CA LEU A 138 -17.36 7.84 2.72
C LEU A 138 -17.89 7.02 3.90
N GLU A 139 -16.99 6.43 4.68
CA GLU A 139 -17.36 5.60 5.84
C GLU A 139 -17.88 6.44 7.03
N GLU A 140 -17.65 7.76 7.01
CA GLU A 140 -18.26 8.74 7.92
C GLU A 140 -19.55 9.37 7.33
N GLY A 141 -19.99 8.94 6.15
CA GLY A 141 -21.18 9.48 5.47
C GLY A 141 -20.94 10.81 4.74
N GLU A 142 -19.68 11.20 4.55
CA GLU A 142 -19.31 12.45 3.89
C GLU A 142 -19.31 12.31 2.36
N LYS A 143 -19.57 13.43 1.67
CA LYS A 143 -19.50 13.53 0.21
C LYS A 143 -18.05 13.59 -0.29
N VAL A 144 -17.73 12.82 -1.33
CA VAL A 144 -16.34 12.63 -1.81
C VAL A 144 -16.15 12.77 -3.32
N GLU A 145 -17.15 13.25 -4.05
CA GLU A 145 -17.13 13.37 -5.51
C GLU A 145 -15.91 14.17 -5.99
N HIS A 146 -15.57 15.23 -5.26
CA HIS A 146 -14.38 16.07 -5.51
C HIS A 146 -13.04 15.30 -5.41
N LEU A 147 -12.98 14.21 -4.65
CA LEU A 147 -11.78 13.36 -4.53
C LEU A 147 -11.73 12.26 -5.58
N LEU A 148 -12.87 11.91 -6.16
CA LEU A 148 -13.00 10.88 -7.18
C LEU A 148 -12.98 11.45 -8.62
N GLY A 149 -13.04 12.77 -8.79
CA GLY A 149 -13.00 13.46 -10.09
C GLY A 149 -11.64 13.47 -10.78
N PHE A 150 -11.00 12.30 -10.94
CA PHE A 150 -9.75 12.13 -11.70
C PHE A 150 -9.77 10.84 -12.51
N THR A 151 -8.97 10.79 -13.57
CA THR A 151 -8.78 9.58 -14.38
C THR A 151 -7.63 8.74 -13.78
N PRO A 152 -7.89 7.52 -13.30
CA PRO A 152 -6.85 6.67 -12.72
C PRO A 152 -5.83 6.21 -13.75
N SER A 153 -4.54 6.28 -13.39
CA SER A 153 -3.44 5.93 -14.29
C SER A 153 -3.06 4.44 -14.27
N VAL A 154 -3.39 3.71 -13.20
CA VAL A 154 -3.00 2.31 -13.04
C VAL A 154 -4.19 1.42 -12.63
N PRO A 155 -4.18 0.11 -12.98
CA PRO A 155 -5.24 -0.82 -12.61
C PRO A 155 -5.63 -0.81 -11.12
N LEU A 156 -4.68 -0.60 -10.20
CA LEU A 156 -4.97 -0.48 -8.77
C LEU A 156 -5.89 0.70 -8.44
N THR A 157 -5.55 1.90 -8.94
CA THR A 157 -6.29 3.12 -8.62
C THR A 157 -7.65 3.11 -9.31
N ARG A 158 -7.74 2.53 -10.51
CA ARG A 158 -9.01 2.28 -11.20
C ARG A 158 -9.93 1.36 -10.42
N ALA A 159 -9.43 0.19 -10.00
CA ALA A 159 -10.23 -0.77 -9.25
C ALA A 159 -10.69 -0.21 -7.91
N TRP A 160 -9.82 0.53 -7.22
CA TRP A 160 -10.19 1.15 -5.95
C TRP A 160 -11.25 2.24 -6.14
N GLN A 161 -11.11 3.10 -7.15
CA GLN A 161 -12.13 4.10 -7.49
C GLN A 161 -13.49 3.44 -7.79
N ALA A 162 -13.51 2.39 -8.62
CA ALA A 162 -14.72 1.62 -8.92
C ALA A 162 -15.37 1.05 -7.66
N VAL A 163 -14.58 0.46 -6.74
CA VAL A 163 -15.10 -0.04 -5.46
C VAL A 163 -15.71 1.08 -4.60
N LEU A 164 -15.14 2.28 -4.63
CA LEU A 164 -15.70 3.42 -3.90
C LEU A 164 -16.99 3.96 -4.54
N ALA A 165 -17.14 3.82 -5.86
CA ALA A 165 -18.36 4.11 -6.61
C ALA A 165 -19.44 3.02 -6.50
N GLY A 166 -19.13 1.87 -5.88
CA GLY A 166 -20.04 0.71 -5.80
C GLY A 166 -20.09 -0.13 -7.07
N GLU A 167 -19.09 0.00 -7.92
CA GLU A 167 -18.95 -0.72 -9.18
C GLU A 167 -18.03 -1.94 -9.01
N ASN A 168 -18.20 -2.94 -9.88
CA ASN A 168 -17.33 -4.11 -9.87
C ASN A 168 -15.90 -3.68 -10.25
N PRO A 169 -14.88 -3.96 -9.43
CA PRO A 169 -13.51 -3.55 -9.72
C PRO A 169 -12.96 -4.13 -11.02
N GLY A 170 -13.43 -5.30 -11.50
CA GLY A 170 -13.07 -5.92 -12.79
C GLY A 170 -11.59 -6.28 -13.02
N GLU A 171 -10.68 -5.76 -12.21
CA GLU A 171 -9.24 -5.72 -12.46
C GLU A 171 -8.48 -6.84 -11.74
N ASN A 172 -7.45 -7.39 -12.40
CA ASN A 172 -6.53 -8.31 -11.76
C ASN A 172 -5.53 -7.54 -10.86
N LEU A 173 -5.86 -7.46 -9.58
CA LEU A 173 -5.01 -6.77 -8.59
C LEU A 173 -3.76 -7.56 -8.14
N GLY A 174 -3.38 -8.62 -8.88
CA GLY A 174 -2.20 -9.41 -8.60
C GLY A 174 -0.93 -8.60 -8.88
N GLY A 175 -0.08 -8.42 -7.86
CA GLY A 175 1.15 -7.64 -7.98
C GLY A 175 1.11 -6.26 -7.30
N TYR A 176 -0.07 -5.75 -6.92
CA TYR A 176 -0.20 -4.47 -6.19
C TYR A 176 -0.05 -4.59 -4.67
N GLY A 177 0.50 -5.71 -4.23
CA GLY A 177 0.83 -5.98 -2.84
C GLY A 177 -0.29 -5.81 -1.83
N ILE A 178 0.03 -5.16 -0.70
CA ILE A 178 -0.95 -4.96 0.39
C ILE A 178 -2.15 -4.13 -0.06
N LEU A 179 -1.95 -3.18 -0.98
CA LEU A 179 -3.03 -2.34 -1.52
C LEU A 179 -3.97 -3.13 -2.42
N GLY A 180 -3.44 -3.99 -3.29
CA GLY A 180 -4.27 -4.88 -4.09
C GLY A 180 -5.11 -5.83 -3.23
N ARG A 181 -4.52 -6.39 -2.16
CA ARG A 181 -5.26 -7.22 -1.19
C ARG A 181 -6.31 -6.42 -0.43
N TRP A 182 -5.97 -5.19 -0.04
CA TRP A 182 -6.89 -4.28 0.63
C TRP A 182 -8.13 -4.00 -0.22
N VAL A 183 -7.95 -3.59 -1.49
CA VAL A 183 -9.08 -3.27 -2.38
C VAL A 183 -9.99 -4.48 -2.60
N ARG A 184 -9.41 -5.70 -2.74
CA ARG A 184 -10.20 -6.94 -2.83
C ARG A 184 -10.99 -7.23 -1.56
N GLU A 185 -10.40 -6.99 -0.39
CA GLU A 185 -11.08 -7.16 0.90
C GLU A 185 -12.18 -6.11 1.08
N LEU A 186 -11.92 -4.86 0.72
CA LEU A 186 -12.88 -3.76 0.76
C LEU A 186 -14.12 -4.09 -0.08
N TRP A 187 -13.93 -4.56 -1.32
CA TRP A 187 -15.02 -5.01 -2.18
C TRP A 187 -15.82 -6.14 -1.55
N ARG A 188 -15.16 -7.18 -1.01
CA ARG A 188 -15.83 -8.31 -0.35
C ARG A 188 -16.67 -7.87 0.86
N ARG A 189 -16.14 -6.97 1.67
CA ARG A 189 -16.86 -6.43 2.85
C ARG A 189 -18.05 -5.56 2.45
N ARG A 190 -17.86 -4.66 1.48
CA ARG A 190 -18.92 -3.76 1.01
C ARG A 190 -20.01 -4.50 0.21
N GLY A 191 -19.67 -5.52 -0.57
CA GLY A 191 -20.64 -6.34 -1.29
C GLY A 191 -21.69 -7.00 -0.38
N ALA A 192 -21.34 -7.34 0.87
CA ALA A 192 -22.27 -7.90 1.85
C ALA A 192 -23.19 -6.86 2.53
N GLY A 193 -22.75 -5.60 2.61
CA GLY A 193 -23.49 -4.49 3.25
C GLY A 193 -24.33 -3.67 2.27
N TRP A 194 -23.83 -3.42 1.06
CA TRP A 194 -24.52 -2.59 0.06
C TRP A 194 -25.60 -3.33 -0.72
N MET A 195 -25.49 -4.66 -0.90
CA MET A 195 -26.59 -5.46 -1.48
C MET A 195 -27.84 -5.53 -0.58
N ARG A 196 -27.74 -5.15 0.70
CA ARG A 196 -28.90 -5.03 1.60
C ARG A 196 -29.62 -3.68 1.52
N HIS A 197 -28.94 -2.62 1.09
CA HIS A 197 -29.55 -1.29 0.93
C HIS A 197 -30.09 -1.00 -0.48
N ARG A 198 -29.90 -1.94 -1.42
CA ARG A 198 -30.46 -1.89 -2.78
C ARG A 198 -31.65 -2.83 -3.00
N ARG A 199 -32.22 -3.42 -1.94
CA ARG A 199 -33.47 -4.20 -2.00
C ARG A 199 -34.59 -3.45 -1.30
#